data_AF-A0A1Q7RAW4-F1
#
_entry.id   AF-A0A1Q7RAW4-F1
#
_cell.length_a   1.000
_cell.length_b   1.000
_cell.length_c   1.000
_cell.angle_alpha   90.00
_cell.angle_beta   90.00
_cell.angle_gamma   90.00
#
_symmetry.space_group_name_H-M   'P 1'
#
loop_
_entity.id
_entity.type
_entity.pdbx_description
1 polymer ?
#
loop_
_entity_poly.entity_id
_entity_poly.type
_entity_poly.pdbx_seq_one_letter_code
_entity_poly.pdbx_strand_id
1 'polypeptide(L)'
;MAGVEVREAADAKAALEHLRALVSVDYGLLAVNEDLLQGTEDEVARLMRDRDIPIIIPFPAPKAQLESGEDYIARLVKEHIGFYVKLR
;
A
#
# COMPACT_ATOMS: atom_id res chain seq x y z
N MET A 1 -9.31 -11.08 -14.99
CA MET A 1 -8.97 -10.42 -13.71
C MET A 1 -9.47 -11.30 -12.58
N ALA A 2 -8.60 -11.67 -11.65
CA ALA A 2 -8.79 -12.79 -10.70
C ALA A 2 -9.76 -12.48 -9.54
N GLY A 3 -10.92 -11.87 -9.82
CA GLY A 3 -11.91 -11.50 -8.81
C GLY A 3 -11.58 -10.24 -8.00
N VAL A 4 -10.61 -9.45 -8.46
CA VAL A 4 -10.22 -8.17 -7.84
C VAL A 4 -10.45 -7.01 -8.80
N GLU A 5 -10.86 -5.85 -8.27
CA GLU A 5 -10.87 -4.59 -9.02
C GLU A 5 -9.44 -4.07 -9.13
N VAL A 6 -9.05 -3.66 -10.34
CA VAL A 6 -7.73 -3.11 -10.62
C VAL A 6 -7.90 -1.71 -11.20
N ARG A 7 -7.19 -0.74 -10.62
CA ARG A 7 -7.07 0.61 -11.18
C ARG A 7 -5.62 0.89 -11.52
N GLU A 8 -5.38 1.19 -12.80
CA GLU A 8 -4.05 1.56 -13.27
C GLU A 8 -3.77 3.03 -12.97
N ALA A 9 -2.54 3.31 -12.52
CA ALA A 9 -2.03 4.64 -12.30
C ALA A 9 -0.64 4.75 -12.94
N ALA A 10 -0.41 5.86 -13.64
CA ALA A 10 0.87 6.14 -14.28
C ALA A 10 1.91 6.69 -13.28
N ASP A 11 1.44 7.34 -12.22
CA ASP A 11 2.27 8.02 -11.23
C ASP A 11 1.56 8.09 -9.86
N ALA A 12 2.28 8.60 -8.87
CA ALA A 12 1.79 8.71 -7.51
C ALA A 12 0.59 9.65 -7.36
N LYS A 13 0.49 10.68 -8.21
CA LYS A 13 -0.64 11.61 -8.21
C LYS A 13 -1.92 10.90 -8.66
N ALA A 14 -1.85 10.14 -9.76
CA ALA A 14 -2.97 9.35 -10.26
C ALA A 14 -3.38 8.27 -9.26
N ALA A 15 -2.42 7.62 -8.59
CA ALA A 15 -2.70 6.66 -7.54
C ALA A 15 -3.46 7.29 -6.37
N LEU A 16 -3.06 8.49 -5.94
CA LEU A 16 -3.72 9.22 -4.87
C LEU A 16 -5.16 9.63 -5.23
N GLU A 17 -5.42 9.99 -6.49
CA GLU A 17 -6.78 10.25 -6.98
C GLU A 17 -7.66 9.00 -6.90
N HIS A 18 -7.13 7.83 -7.26
CA HIS A 18 -7.83 6.56 -7.09
C HIS A 18 -8.07 6.23 -5.62
N LEU A 19 -7.07 6.41 -4.75
CA LEU A 19 -7.22 6.19 -3.31
C LEU A 19 -8.33 7.05 -2.72
N ARG A 20 -8.41 8.34 -3.07
CA ARG A 20 -9.50 9.21 -2.61
C ARG A 20 -10.88 8.69 -3.01
N ALA A 21 -11.01 8.19 -4.24
CA ALA A 21 -12.26 7.61 -4.72
C ALA A 21 -12.57 6.29 -4.00
N LEU A 22 -11.58 5.43 -3.79
CA LEU A 22 -11.78 4.09 -3.20
C LEU A 22 -12.01 4.13 -1.69
N VAL A 23 -11.37 5.04 -0.96
CA VAL A 23 -11.59 5.24 0.48
C VAL A 23 -13.01 5.75 0.79
N SER A 24 -13.69 6.35 -0.20
CA SER A 24 -15.11 6.72 -0.07
C SER A 24 -16.10 5.56 -0.24
N VAL A 25 -15.59 4.36 -0.57
CA VAL A 25 -16.36 3.14 -0.78
C VAL A 25 -15.96 2.11 0.29
N ASP A 26 -16.86 1.19 0.65
CA ASP A 26 -16.66 0.18 1.71
C ASP A 26 -15.68 -0.96 1.31
N TYR A 27 -14.50 -0.63 0.79
CA TYR A 27 -13.42 -1.60 0.63
C TYR A 27 -12.75 -1.86 1.99
N GLY A 28 -12.40 -3.12 2.26
CA GLY A 28 -11.61 -3.48 3.43
C GLY A 28 -10.09 -3.40 3.21
N LEU A 29 -9.64 -3.57 1.97
CA LEU A 29 -8.22 -3.70 1.61
C LEU A 29 -7.92 -3.03 0.27
N LEU A 30 -6.82 -2.29 0.24
CA LEU A 30 -6.23 -1.72 -0.97
C LEU A 30 -4.77 -2.18 -1.06
N ALA A 31 -4.44 -2.98 -2.08
CA ALA A 31 -3.06 -3.31 -2.40
C ALA A 31 -2.53 -2.33 -3.44
N VAL A 32 -1.42 -1.66 -3.15
CA VAL A 32 -0.86 -0.60 -4.02
C VAL A 32 0.62 -0.87 -4.27
N ASN A 33 1.08 -0.70 -5.50
CA ASN A 33 2.51 -0.76 -5.79
C ASN A 33 3.24 0.36 -5.01
N GLU A 34 4.29 0.03 -4.26
CA GLU A 34 5.04 0.97 -3.41
C GLU A 34 5.61 2.16 -4.19
N ASP A 35 6.01 1.97 -5.45
CA ASP A 35 6.50 3.05 -6.33
C ASP A 35 5.46 4.15 -6.54
N LEU A 36 4.16 3.80 -6.46
CA LEU A 36 3.05 4.73 -6.63
C LEU A 36 2.69 5.47 -5.33
N LEU A 37 3.33 5.15 -4.21
CA LEU A 37 3.11 5.81 -2.92
C LEU A 37 4.26 6.74 -2.52
N GLN A 38 5.41 6.67 -3.20
CA GLN A 38 6.57 7.50 -2.90
C GLN A 38 6.24 8.99 -2.95
N GLY A 39 6.51 9.70 -1.85
CA GLY A 39 6.26 11.13 -1.75
C GLY A 39 4.80 11.52 -1.56
N THR A 40 3.93 10.57 -1.18
CA THR A 40 2.50 10.81 -0.89
C THR A 40 2.13 10.48 0.56
N GLU A 41 3.12 10.25 1.42
CA GLU A 41 2.94 9.71 2.76
C GLU A 41 2.03 10.60 3.61
N ASP A 42 2.23 11.92 3.54
CA ASP A 42 1.42 12.91 4.27
C ASP A 42 -0.02 12.95 3.76
N GLU A 43 -0.23 12.86 2.46
CA GLU A 43 -1.56 12.88 1.85
C GLU A 43 -2.34 11.61 2.16
N VAL A 44 -1.70 10.44 2.11
CA VAL A 44 -2.30 9.16 2.48
C VAL A 44 -2.63 9.15 3.97
N ALA A 45 -1.72 9.62 4.83
CA ALA A 45 -1.99 9.74 6.27
C ALA A 45 -3.15 10.70 6.57
N ARG A 46 -3.28 11.81 5.82
CA ARG A 46 -4.43 12.71 5.94
C ARG A 46 -5.72 12.07 5.45
N LEU A 47 -5.68 11.31 4.36
CA LEU A 47 -6.84 10.63 3.79
C LEU A 47 -7.40 9.57 4.74
N MET A 48 -6.51 8.87 5.45
CA MET A 48 -6.85 7.81 6.42
C MET A 48 -7.09 8.32 7.84
N ARG A 49 -6.97 9.63 8.08
CA ARG A 49 -7.23 10.20 9.41
C ARG A 49 -8.67 9.91 9.83
N ASP A 50 -8.83 9.41 11.05
CA ASP A 50 -10.11 9.01 11.66
C ASP A 50 -10.84 7.86 10.93
N ARG A 51 -10.10 7.05 10.15
CA ARG A 51 -10.61 5.88 9.44
C ARG A 51 -9.84 4.61 9.80
N ASP A 52 -10.56 3.60 10.24
CA ASP A 52 -9.98 2.26 10.48
C ASP A 52 -9.89 1.41 9.20
N ILE A 53 -10.63 1.79 8.15
CA ILE A 53 -10.67 1.11 6.85
C ILE A 53 -10.74 2.12 5.69
N PRO A 54 -10.25 1.76 4.49
CA PRO A 54 -9.55 0.50 4.12
C PRO A 54 -8.11 0.40 4.66
N ILE A 55 -7.62 -0.82 4.88
CA ILE A 55 -6.19 -1.04 5.11
C ILE A 55 -5.45 -0.89 3.77
N ILE A 56 -4.44 -0.03 3.72
CA ILE A 56 -3.60 0.16 2.54
C ILE A 56 -2.32 -0.65 2.73
N ILE A 57 -2.07 -1.60 1.85
CA ILE A 57 -0.88 -2.45 1.84
C ILE A 57 -0.02 -2.04 0.62
N PRO A 58 1.13 -1.39 0.82
CA PRO A 58 2.13 -1.29 -0.24
C PRO A 58 2.59 -2.71 -0.62
N PHE A 59 3.03 -2.92 -1.86
CA PHE A 59 3.73 -4.14 -2.28
C PHE A 59 4.79 -3.80 -3.33
N PRO A 60 5.89 -4.56 -3.40
CA PRO A 60 7.03 -4.18 -4.21
C PRO A 60 6.70 -4.28 -5.70
N ALA A 61 7.20 -3.33 -6.47
CA ALA A 61 7.06 -3.36 -7.91
C ALA A 61 7.75 -4.62 -8.48
N PRO A 62 7.27 -5.21 -9.59
CA PRO A 62 7.92 -6.36 -10.23
C PRO A 62 9.38 -6.12 -10.64
N LYS A 63 9.82 -4.85 -10.71
CA LYS A 63 11.21 -4.45 -10.99
C LYS A 63 12.09 -4.36 -9.74
N ALA A 64 11.50 -4.41 -8.53
CA ALA A 64 12.24 -4.57 -7.29
C ALA A 64 12.81 -6.00 -7.28
N GLN A 65 14.04 -6.13 -7.73
CA GLN A 65 14.72 -7.41 -7.85
C GLN A 65 15.01 -8.00 -6.45
N LEU A 66 14.68 -9.28 -6.26
CA LEU A 66 15.32 -10.23 -5.33
C LEU A 66 15.25 -9.95 -3.80
N GLU A 67 14.19 -9.32 -3.28
CA GLU A 67 13.84 -9.58 -1.87
C GLU A 67 13.09 -10.92 -1.80
N SER A 68 13.48 -11.80 -0.87
CA SER A 68 12.63 -12.93 -0.55
C SER A 68 11.31 -12.40 0.02
N GLY A 69 10.21 -13.15 -0.15
CA GLY A 69 8.92 -12.73 0.43
C GLY A 69 8.99 -12.52 1.96
N GLU A 70 9.92 -13.18 2.64
CA GLU A 70 10.16 -13.02 4.07
C GLU A 70 10.82 -11.68 4.40
N ASP A 71 11.85 -11.28 3.65
CA ASP A 71 12.53 -10.00 3.84
C ASP A 71 11.56 -8.82 3.65
N TYR A 72 10.68 -8.94 2.64
CA TYR A 72 9.63 -7.98 2.37
C TYR A 72 8.67 -7.81 3.57
N ILE A 73 8.16 -8.92 4.11
CA ILE A 73 7.26 -8.88 5.26
C ILE A 73 7.97 -8.33 6.51
N ALA A 74 9.24 -8.69 6.72
CA ALA A 74 10.03 -8.17 7.84
C ALA A 74 10.22 -6.65 7.76
N ARG A 75 10.49 -6.10 6.55
CA ARG A 75 10.58 -4.66 6.33
C ARG A 75 9.26 -3.94 6.59
N LEU A 76 8.16 -4.47 6.04
CA LEU A 76 6.83 -3.89 6.19
C LEU A 76 6.39 -3.80 7.66
N VAL A 77 6.64 -4.87 8.43
CA VAL A 77 6.41 -4.87 9.87
C VAL A 77 7.28 -3.82 10.57
N LYS A 78 8.58 -3.76 10.25
CA LYS A 78 9.48 -2.78 10.87
C LYS A 78 9.03 -1.34 10.66
N GLU A 79 8.60 -1.00 9.44
CA GLU A 79 8.20 0.36 9.06
C GLU A 79 6.87 0.80 9.70
N HIS A 80 5.91 -0.12 9.87
CA HIS A 80 4.57 0.24 10.35
C HIS A 80 4.33 0.04 11.85
N ILE A 81 5.03 -0.90 12.51
CA ILE A 81 4.83 -1.16 13.94
C ILE A 81 6.09 -0.95 14.79
N GLY A 82 7.26 -0.73 14.19
CA GLY A 82 8.51 -0.47 14.92
C GLY A 82 9.11 -1.69 15.63
N PHE A 83 8.66 -2.90 15.31
CA PHE A 83 9.15 -4.16 15.89
C PHE A 83 9.81 -5.06 14.84
N TYR A 84 10.86 -5.79 15.26
CA TYR A 84 11.49 -6.85 14.47
C TYR A 84 10.71 -8.16 14.64
N VAL A 85 10.21 -8.74 13.55
CA VAL A 85 9.60 -10.07 13.56
C VAL A 85 10.59 -11.07 12.97
N LYS A 86 10.87 -12.16 13.72
CA LYS A 86 11.58 -13.32 13.17
C LYS A 86 10.56 -14.24 12.51
N LEU A 87 10.50 -14.21 11.18
CA LEU A 87 9.83 -15.24 10.40
C LEU A 87 10.70 -16.51 10.50
N ARG A 88 10.09 -17.66 10.80
CA ARG A 88 10.73 -18.97 10.94
C ARG A 88 10.06 -19.96 10.00
#